data_AF-A0A0P8Y6S5-F1
#
_entry.id   AF-A0A0P8Y6S5-F1
#
_cell.length_a   1.000
_cell.length_b   1.000
_cell.length_c   1.000
_cell.angle_alpha   90.00
_cell.angle_beta   90.00
_cell.angle_gamma   90.00
#
_symmetry.space_group_name_H-M   'P 1'
#
loop_
_entity.id
_entity.type
_entity.pdbx_description
1 polymer ?
#
loop_
_entity_poly.entity_id
_entity_poly.type
_entity_poly.pdbx_seq_one_letter_code
_entity_poly.pdbx_strand_id
1 'polypeptide(L)' 'MTNMPPRFPITAEQIDTVMRKFYTKVRLDPVLGPIFNGHIGDWPEHEAKIAGFWRSAILMEGSYNGNPVRAHIQAG' A
#
# COMPACT_ATOMS: atom_id res chain seq x y z
N MET A 1 19.70 -0.40 19.77
CA MET A 1 18.55 -0.41 18.85
C MET A 1 18.63 -1.69 18.06
N THR A 2 17.86 -2.72 18.41
CA THR A 2 17.83 -3.98 17.65
C THR A 2 17.11 -3.71 16.33
N ASN A 3 17.87 -3.66 15.24
CA ASN A 3 17.32 -3.59 13.90
C ASN A 3 16.64 -4.94 13.61
N MET A 4 15.34 -5.03 13.84
CA MET A 4 14.60 -6.26 13.58
C MET A 4 14.73 -6.60 12.09
N PRO A 5 15.08 -7.85 11.75
CA PRO A 5 15.17 -8.24 10.35
C PRO A 5 13.78 -8.18 9.71
N PRO A 6 13.73 -8.05 8.37
CA PRO A 6 12.49 -8.19 7.63
C PRO A 6 11.73 -9.46 7.98
N ARG A 7 10.38 -9.42 7.96
CA ARG A 7 9.55 -10.61 8.21
C ARG A 7 9.81 -11.75 7.22
N PHE A 8 10.24 -11.42 6.01
CA PHE A 8 10.71 -12.36 4.99
C PHE A 8 11.63 -11.64 3.97
N PRO A 9 12.44 -12.36 3.18
CA PRO A 9 13.34 -11.75 2.21
C PRO A 9 12.57 -11.05 1.08
N ILE A 10 12.59 -9.71 1.09
CA ILE A 10 12.06 -8.85 0.02
C ILE A 10 12.73 -7.47 0.11
N THR A 11 12.90 -6.78 -1.02
CA THR A 11 13.42 -5.40 -1.05
C THR A 11 12.31 -4.35 -1.14
N ALA A 12 12.63 -3.10 -0.85
CA ALA A 12 11.71 -1.97 -0.98
C ALA A 12 11.21 -1.79 -2.42
N GLU A 13 12.05 -2.04 -3.42
CA GLU A 13 11.73 -1.95 -4.85
C GLU A 13 10.83 -3.10 -5.30
N GLN A 14 11.02 -4.29 -4.73
CA GLN A 14 10.12 -5.42 -4.95
C GLN A 14 8.73 -5.13 -4.39
N ILE A 15 8.63 -4.51 -3.21
CA ILE A 15 7.35 -4.06 -2.65
C ILE A 15 6.67 -3.04 -3.59
N ASP A 16 7.40 -2.04 -4.07
CA ASP A 16 6.84 -1.06 -5.04
C ASP A 16 6.32 -1.74 -6.30
N THR A 17 7.07 -2.70 -6.83
CA THR A 17 6.69 -3.46 -8.01
C THR A 17 5.40 -4.25 -7.77
N VAL A 18 5.27 -4.88 -6.61
CA VAL A 18 4.05 -5.61 -6.23
C VAL A 18 2.88 -4.64 -6.10
N MET A 19 3.06 -3.48 -5.46
CA MET A 19 1.99 -2.48 -5.29
C MET A 19 1.49 -1.95 -6.63
N ARG A 20 2.41 -1.60 -7.54
CA ARG A 20 2.04 -1.17 -8.90
C ARG A 20 1.25 -2.24 -9.64
N LYS A 21 1.69 -3.50 -9.59
CA LYS A 21 0.99 -4.62 -10.25
C LYS A 21 -0.38 -4.88 -9.62
N PHE A 22 -0.48 -4.80 -8.29
CA PHE A 22 -1.73 -4.97 -7.56
C PHE A 22 -2.74 -3.89 -7.96
N TYR A 23 -2.36 -2.61 -7.89
CA TYR A 23 -3.28 -1.52 -8.21
C TYR A 23 -3.60 -1.41 -9.70
N THR A 24 -2.71 -1.83 -10.59
CA THR A 24 -3.05 -2.02 -12.02
C THR A 24 -4.24 -2.97 -12.19
N LYS A 25 -4.29 -4.06 -11.42
CA LYS A 25 -5.42 -5.00 -11.45
C LYS A 25 -6.66 -4.43 -10.78
N VAL A 26 -6.51 -3.84 -9.59
CA VAL A 26 -7.64 -3.26 -8.83
C VAL A 26 -8.39 -2.19 -9.63
N ARG A 27 -7.67 -1.31 -10.34
CA ARG A 27 -8.27 -0.25 -11.17
C ARG A 27 -9.23 -0.76 -12.24
N LEU A 28 -8.94 -1.95 -12.77
CA LEU A 28 -9.65 -2.58 -13.87
C LEU A 28 -10.66 -3.64 -13.40
N ASP A 29 -10.64 -3.98 -12.12
CA ASP A 29 -11.53 -4.97 -11.55
C ASP A 29 -12.98 -4.46 -11.54
N PRO A 30 -13.97 -5.26 -11.99
CA PRO A 30 -15.35 -4.79 -12.12
C PRO A 30 -16.04 -4.51 -10.79
N VAL A 31 -15.56 -5.09 -9.67
CA VAL A 31 -16.13 -4.89 -8.34
C VAL A 31 -15.35 -3.84 -7.57
N LEU A 32 -14.03 -3.95 -7.54
CA LEU A 32 -13.17 -3.05 -6.78
C LEU A 32 -12.89 -1.73 -7.51
N GLY A 33 -12.76 -1.78 -8.83
CA GLY A 33 -12.44 -0.61 -9.66
C GLY A 33 -13.35 0.59 -9.39
N PRO A 34 -14.69 0.45 -9.43
CA PRO A 34 -15.60 1.56 -9.14
C PRO A 34 -15.39 2.20 -7.76
N ILE A 35 -15.09 1.39 -6.73
CA ILE A 35 -14.85 1.88 -5.37
C ILE A 35 -13.55 2.68 -5.34
N PHE A 36 -12.44 2.08 -5.76
CA PHE A 36 -11.13 2.71 -5.67
C PHE A 36 -11.03 3.94 -6.58
N ASN A 37 -11.57 3.86 -7.81
CA ASN A 37 -11.60 4.99 -8.75
C ASN A 37 -12.47 6.15 -8.23
N GLY A 38 -13.46 5.89 -7.38
CA GLY A 38 -14.27 6.91 -6.74
C GLY A 38 -13.58 7.65 -5.59
N HIS A 39 -12.60 7.03 -4.92
CA HIS A 39 -11.89 7.61 -3.78
C HIS A 39 -10.47 8.10 -4.08
N ILE A 40 -9.83 7.59 -5.13
CA ILE A 40 -8.43 7.89 -5.45
C ILE A 40 -8.36 8.84 -6.64
N GLY A 41 -7.97 10.09 -6.38
CA GLY A 41 -7.69 11.09 -7.41
C GLY A 41 -6.26 11.05 -7.94
N ASP A 42 -5.28 10.75 -7.07
CA ASP A 42 -3.87 10.58 -7.46
C ASP A 42 -3.42 9.14 -7.17
N TRP A 43 -3.21 8.43 -8.27
CA TRP A 43 -2.87 7.03 -8.29
C TRP A 43 -1.41 6.74 -7.90
N PRO A 44 -0.40 7.39 -8.51
CA PRO A 44 0.98 7.31 -8.05
C PRO A 44 1.16 7.61 -6.56
N GLU A 45 0.48 8.63 -6.03
CA GLU A 45 0.53 8.97 -4.60
C GLU A 45 -0.03 7.84 -3.73
N HIS A 46 -1.19 7.29 -4.11
CA HIS A 46 -1.81 6.19 -3.37
C HIS A 46 -0.92 4.94 -3.35
N GLU A 47 -0.36 4.55 -4.51
CA GLU A 47 0.56 3.41 -4.58
C GLU A 47 1.77 3.59 -3.68
N ALA A 48 2.40 4.78 -3.69
CA ALA A 48 3.55 5.09 -2.85
C ALA A 48 3.20 5.03 -1.35
N LYS A 49 2.03 5.55 -0.97
CA LYS A 49 1.53 5.49 0.41
C LYS A 49 1.37 4.07 0.92
N ILE A 50 0.80 3.18 0.10
CA ILE A 50 0.54 1.79 0.48
C ILE A 50 1.82 0.93 0.39
N ALA A 51 2.75 1.25 -0.51
CA ALA A 51 4.10 0.70 -0.46
C ALA A 51 4.80 1.04 0.86
N GLY A 52 4.70 2.30 1.33
CA GLY A 52 5.19 2.71 2.65
C GLY A 52 4.58 1.91 3.81
N PHE A 53 3.27 1.60 3.73
CA PHE A 53 2.60 0.73 4.71
C PHE A 53 3.27 -0.66 4.74
N TRP A 54 3.44 -1.29 3.58
CA TRP A 54 4.03 -2.63 3.51
C TRP A 54 5.51 -2.66 3.88
N ARG A 55 6.28 -1.64 3.52
CA ARG A 55 7.67 -1.47 3.97
C ARG A 55 7.75 -1.34 5.48
N SER A 56 6.85 -0.57 6.10
CA SER A 56 6.78 -0.48 7.56
C SER A 56 6.40 -1.82 8.20
N ALA A 57 5.46 -2.55 7.60
CA ALA A 57 4.96 -3.81 8.14
C ALA A 57 5.93 -5.00 7.93
N ILE A 58 6.73 -4.99 6.86
CA ILE A 58 7.61 -6.11 6.48
C ILE A 58 9.07 -5.80 6.81
N LEU A 59 9.54 -4.60 6.46
CA LEU A 59 10.95 -4.18 6.57
C LEU A 59 11.22 -3.36 7.85
N MET A 60 10.19 -3.02 8.63
CA MET A 60 10.30 -2.21 9.86
C MET A 60 10.83 -0.79 9.63
N GLU A 61 10.67 -0.23 8.42
CA GLU A 61 11.19 1.11 8.05
C GLU A 61 10.52 2.29 8.77
N GLY A 62 9.29 2.12 9.28
CA GLY A 62 8.54 3.21 9.94
C GLY A 62 8.14 4.35 9.00
N SER A 63 8.10 4.12 7.69
CA SER A 63 7.76 5.12 6.65
C SER A 63 6.26 5.41 6.52
N TYR A 64 5.39 4.68 7.24
CA TYR A 64 3.93 4.87 7.21
C TYR A 64 3.37 5.29 8.58
N ASN A 65 2.69 6.43 8.60
CA ASN A 65 2.11 7.03 9.81
C ASN A 65 0.56 7.10 9.77
N GLY A 66 -0.08 6.34 8.88
CA GLY A 66 -1.53 6.34 8.74
C GLY A 66 -2.25 5.37 9.67
N ASN A 67 -3.59 5.45 9.70
CA ASN A 67 -4.46 4.45 10.32
C ASN A 67 -5.31 3.77 9.24
N PRO A 68 -4.93 2.56 8.78
CA PRO A 68 -5.61 1.89 7.68
C PRO A 68 -7.09 1.63 8.00
N VAL A 69 -7.40 1.12 9.20
CA VAL A 69 -8.77 0.77 9.58
C VAL A 69 -9.68 1.99 9.53
N ARG A 70 -9.24 3.12 10.11
CA ARG A 70 -9.99 4.38 10.07
C ARG A 70 -10.22 4.85 8.63
N ALA A 71 -9.22 4.75 7.77
CA ALA A 71 -9.34 5.14 6.36
C ALA A 71 -10.42 4.34 5.62
N HIS A 72 -10.50 3.01 5.87
CA HIS A 72 -11.52 2.17 5.24
C HIS A 72 -12.92 2.42 5.80
N ILE A 73 -13.05 2.70 7.11
CA ILE A 73 -14.34 3.09 7.72
C ILE A 73 -14.84 4.40 7.13
N GLN A 74 -13.95 5.38 6.91
CA GLN A 74 -14.32 6.70 6.35
C GLN A 74 -14.61 6.67 4.85
N ALA A 75 -14.16 5.63 4.14
CA ALA A 75 -14.46 5.44 2.72
C ALA A 75 -15.86 4.82 2.49
N GLY A 76 -16.56 4.40 3.55
CA GLY A 76 -17.94 3.92 3.52
C GLY A 76 -18.93 5.01 3.88
#